data_AF-A0A2E8D3G0-F1
#
_entry.id   AF-A0A2E8D3G0-F1
#
_cell.length_a   1.000
_cell.length_b   1.000
_cell.length_c   1.000
_cell.angle_alpha   90.00
_cell.angle_beta   90.00
_cell.angle_gamma   90.00
#
_symmetry.space_group_name_H-M   'P 1'
#
loop_
_entity.id
_entity.type
_entity.pdbx_description
1 polymer ?
#
loop_
_entity_poly.entity_id
_entity_poly.type
_entity_poly.pdbx_seq_one_letter_code
_entity_poly.pdbx_strand_id
1 'polypeptide(L)'
;MKDHRVEPGFPQVLVRASASSIVRKPRIGPASGEIPTYRRSALAGWICDTERGAGALLARVIVNRLWQHHFGRGIVETPSDFGSRGARPTLPKLLEWLANELVRTGWDLKHLHRLMLSSASWRQAALAESPTPLDQGLFRGHRIRRLESEAIRDALLATSGVLDSQMFGPGTLVERQKRRSVYFRVKRSQLIPMMTLFDSPDALQSLGRRAETTVAPQALALMNAKHVRELATDFARRLTERIPISRTASSRQYSAIVRLAYRGALGRMPTDSELSRSIDFIRQQQTVYATPRERITALPAADAIVVRLDATQLANQKQPTKIRRWSSVGVRSDTEGLPTRTADDDIAFSAVTDEFPILESTATPRGKPAVRFGPAPTILRTNHPRLNFGTGDFSITVLFRIDASAGNDHHILGKDNYSGTASYSGYFFQQYSDRLKFCTRRVEPGKGHSVDLETEPFIRKGQWYRATGVRHSGTVSLYVDDAESADVSRREPEPIDINNAAGFKIGDMDESLSGSLNGSIAEVLVFDRALTSDEVRVGHDYLRQKYLLDDAVNPLEMALADFCQALFCLNEFIYVE
;
A
#
# COMPACT_ATOMS: atom_id res chain seq x y z
N MET A 1 27.20 -49.78 -21.40
CA MET A 1 26.13 -48.82 -21.76
C MET A 1 26.62 -47.40 -22.05
N LYS A 2 27.92 -47.04 -21.91
CA LYS A 2 28.40 -45.65 -22.10
C LYS A 2 28.75 -45.24 -23.55
N ASP A 3 28.82 -46.18 -24.50
CA ASP A 3 29.31 -45.88 -25.86
C ASP A 3 28.24 -45.95 -26.96
N HIS A 4 26.96 -46.00 -26.61
CA HIS A 4 25.89 -46.00 -27.62
C HIS A 4 25.36 -44.58 -27.84
N ARG A 5 25.43 -44.13 -29.09
CA ARG A 5 24.81 -42.89 -29.54
C ARG A 5 23.29 -43.02 -29.41
N VAL A 6 22.70 -42.26 -28.48
CA VAL A 6 21.25 -42.20 -28.29
C VAL A 6 20.66 -41.22 -29.29
N GLU A 7 19.91 -41.73 -30.26
CA GLU A 7 19.18 -40.91 -31.21
C GLU A 7 17.86 -40.41 -30.61
N PRO A 8 17.40 -39.18 -30.96
CA PRO A 8 16.11 -38.68 -30.51
C PRO A 8 14.96 -39.62 -30.89
N GLY A 9 14.14 -39.96 -29.91
CA GLY A 9 12.99 -40.85 -30.07
C GLY A 9 11.97 -40.64 -28.95
N PHE A 10 10.84 -41.33 -29.05
CA PHE A 10 9.81 -41.28 -28.03
C PHE A 10 9.87 -42.50 -27.09
N PRO A 11 9.46 -42.37 -25.81
CA PRO A 11 9.39 -43.49 -24.88
C PRO A 11 8.50 -44.62 -25.42
N GLN A 12 9.11 -45.74 -25.80
CA GLN A 12 8.38 -46.89 -26.39
C GLN A 12 7.37 -47.52 -25.43
N VAL A 13 7.63 -47.45 -24.11
CA VAL A 13 6.72 -47.95 -23.06
C VAL A 13 5.36 -47.25 -23.07
N LEU A 14 5.26 -46.06 -23.66
CA LEU A 14 4.02 -45.29 -23.77
C LEU A 14 3.30 -45.48 -25.12
N VAL A 15 3.83 -46.36 -25.98
CA VAL A 15 3.27 -46.66 -27.30
C VAL A 15 2.56 -48.01 -27.23
N ARG A 16 1.39 -48.13 -27.87
CA ARG A 16 0.71 -49.43 -28.01
C ARG A 16 1.62 -50.42 -28.73
N ALA A 17 1.66 -51.67 -28.27
CA ALA A 17 2.54 -52.70 -28.83
C ALA A 17 2.42 -52.82 -30.37
N SER A 18 1.19 -52.70 -30.91
CA SER A 18 0.89 -52.71 -32.34
C SER A 18 1.39 -51.48 -33.13
N ALA A 19 1.69 -50.37 -32.46
CA ALA A 19 2.17 -49.13 -33.08
C ALA A 19 3.69 -48.91 -32.91
N SER A 20 4.37 -49.74 -32.13
CA SER A 20 5.79 -49.61 -31.75
C SER A 20 6.76 -49.57 -32.95
N SER A 21 6.43 -50.25 -34.06
CA SER A 21 7.20 -50.25 -35.31
C SER A 21 6.91 -49.06 -36.24
N ILE A 22 5.88 -48.26 -35.94
CA ILE A 22 5.31 -47.24 -36.85
C ILE A 22 5.53 -45.80 -36.35
N VAL A 23 6.01 -45.61 -35.13
CA VAL A 23 6.26 -44.26 -34.57
C VAL A 23 7.32 -43.56 -35.40
N ARG A 24 6.88 -42.68 -36.31
CA ARG A 24 7.76 -41.89 -37.17
C ARG A 24 8.67 -41.04 -36.27
N LYS A 25 9.98 -41.25 -36.41
CA LYS A 25 10.98 -40.33 -35.84
C LYS A 25 10.61 -38.90 -36.25
N PRO A 26 10.76 -37.90 -35.35
CA PRO A 26 10.49 -36.51 -35.69
C PRO A 26 11.18 -36.14 -37.01
N ARG A 27 10.48 -35.48 -37.93
CA ARG A 27 11.16 -34.82 -39.06
C ARG A 27 11.91 -33.61 -38.48
N ILE A 28 13.18 -33.82 -38.17
CA ILE A 28 14.05 -32.79 -37.60
C ILE A 28 14.63 -31.98 -38.76
N GLY A 29 14.33 -30.69 -38.82
CA GLY A 29 15.00 -29.76 -39.75
C GLY A 29 16.49 -29.62 -39.43
N PRO A 30 17.34 -29.18 -40.38
CA PRO A 30 18.76 -28.95 -40.12
C PRO A 30 18.95 -27.96 -38.96
N ALA A 31 20.00 -28.15 -38.15
CA ALA A 31 20.32 -27.27 -37.01
C ALA A 31 20.94 -25.93 -37.43
N SER A 32 20.65 -25.45 -38.64
CA SER A 32 21.03 -24.12 -39.11
C SER A 32 20.07 -23.08 -38.52
N GLY A 33 20.61 -22.00 -37.97
CA GLY A 33 19.90 -21.05 -37.10
C GLY A 33 18.65 -20.37 -37.65
N GLU A 34 18.34 -20.53 -38.94
CA GLU A 34 17.20 -19.91 -39.61
C GLU A 34 15.95 -20.81 -39.71
N ILE A 35 16.08 -22.15 -39.54
CA ILE A 35 14.96 -23.09 -39.65
C ILE A 35 14.68 -23.76 -38.30
N PRO A 36 13.44 -23.71 -37.78
CA PRO A 36 13.08 -24.42 -36.55
C PRO A 36 13.33 -25.93 -36.69
N THR A 37 13.94 -26.56 -35.69
CA THR A 37 14.21 -28.01 -35.69
C THR A 37 12.95 -28.89 -35.62
N TYR A 38 11.75 -28.31 -35.45
CA TYR A 38 10.45 -28.98 -35.26
C TYR A 38 10.38 -30.04 -34.15
N ARG A 39 11.40 -30.14 -33.29
CA ARG A 39 11.47 -31.16 -32.22
C ARG A 39 10.34 -31.00 -31.20
N ARG A 40 10.03 -29.75 -30.80
CA ARG A 40 8.96 -29.45 -29.83
C ARG A 40 7.56 -29.71 -30.40
N SER A 41 7.33 -29.35 -31.66
CA SER A 41 6.06 -29.62 -32.33
C SER A 41 5.83 -31.11 -32.57
N ALA A 42 6.88 -31.86 -32.94
CA ALA A 42 6.79 -33.31 -33.07
C ALA A 42 6.49 -34.00 -31.72
N LEU A 43 7.12 -33.52 -30.62
CA LEU A 43 6.81 -34.00 -29.27
C LEU A 43 5.37 -33.68 -28.87
N ALA A 44 4.89 -32.46 -29.12
CA ALA A 44 3.51 -32.09 -28.83
C ALA A 44 2.51 -32.95 -29.62
N GLY A 45 2.78 -33.19 -30.91
CA GLY A 45 1.98 -34.09 -31.74
C GLY A 45 1.94 -35.52 -31.19
N TRP A 46 3.09 -36.08 -30.82
CA TRP A 46 3.16 -37.42 -30.22
C TRP A 46 2.47 -37.50 -28.85
N ILE A 47 2.57 -36.47 -28.02
CA ILE A 47 1.90 -36.42 -26.72
C ILE A 47 0.37 -36.42 -26.88
N CYS A 48 -0.16 -35.74 -27.88
CA CYS A 48 -1.61 -35.64 -28.13
C CYS A 48 -2.17 -36.76 -29.04
N ASP A 49 -1.34 -37.56 -29.69
CA ASP A 49 -1.76 -38.65 -30.58
C ASP A 49 -2.30 -39.84 -29.77
N THR A 50 -3.59 -40.13 -29.92
CA THR A 50 -4.30 -41.19 -29.18
C THR A 50 -4.16 -42.58 -29.78
N GLU A 51 -3.68 -42.68 -31.02
CA GLU A 51 -3.53 -43.94 -31.74
C GLU A 51 -2.10 -44.46 -31.66
N ARG A 52 -1.13 -43.58 -31.94
CA ARG A 52 0.29 -43.93 -32.12
C ARG A 52 1.22 -43.28 -31.08
N GLY A 53 0.66 -42.44 -30.21
CA GLY A 53 1.41 -41.71 -29.19
C GLY A 53 0.87 -41.87 -27.77
N ALA A 54 1.18 -40.88 -26.92
CA ALA A 54 0.84 -40.89 -25.51
C ALA A 54 -0.54 -40.29 -25.19
N GLY A 55 -1.35 -39.96 -26.20
CA GLY A 55 -2.60 -39.21 -26.06
C GLY A 55 -3.62 -39.88 -25.14
N ALA A 56 -3.69 -41.21 -25.13
CA ALA A 56 -4.58 -41.94 -24.23
C ALA A 56 -4.22 -41.74 -22.75
N LEU A 57 -2.92 -41.72 -22.42
CA LEU A 57 -2.47 -41.42 -21.06
C LEU A 57 -2.65 -39.94 -20.74
N LEU A 58 -2.33 -39.05 -21.69
CA LEU A 58 -2.54 -37.60 -21.52
C LEU A 58 -4.00 -37.28 -21.19
N ALA A 59 -4.96 -37.87 -21.91
CA ALA A 59 -6.37 -37.64 -21.68
C ALA A 59 -6.79 -38.02 -20.25
N ARG A 60 -6.36 -39.19 -19.75
CA ARG A 60 -6.59 -39.61 -18.35
C ARG A 60 -5.98 -38.64 -17.34
N VAL A 61 -4.74 -38.22 -17.58
CA VAL A 61 -4.04 -37.28 -16.68
C VAL A 61 -4.75 -35.91 -16.65
N ILE A 62 -5.13 -35.37 -17.81
CA ILE A 62 -5.85 -34.09 -17.91
C ILE A 62 -7.20 -34.18 -17.22
N VAL A 63 -7.99 -35.21 -17.51
CA VAL A 63 -9.29 -35.44 -16.85
C VAL A 63 -9.13 -35.54 -15.34
N ASN A 64 -8.13 -36.29 -14.87
CA ASN A 64 -7.89 -36.43 -13.44
C ASN A 64 -7.51 -35.11 -12.78
N ARG A 65 -6.73 -34.26 -13.45
CA ARG A 65 -6.38 -32.92 -12.97
C ARG A 65 -7.59 -31.99 -12.95
N LEU A 66 -8.40 -31.97 -14.00
CA LEU A 66 -9.65 -31.21 -14.02
C LEU A 66 -10.56 -31.64 -12.88
N TRP A 67 -10.73 -32.95 -12.71
CA TRP A 67 -11.51 -33.52 -11.61
C TRP A 67 -10.93 -33.12 -10.26
N GLN A 68 -9.62 -33.22 -10.05
CA GLN A 68 -8.95 -32.79 -8.83
C GLN A 68 -9.14 -31.30 -8.54
N HIS A 69 -9.05 -30.43 -9.54
CA HIS A 69 -9.23 -28.98 -9.35
C HIS A 69 -10.65 -28.60 -8.94
N HIS A 70 -11.64 -29.41 -9.33
CA HIS A 70 -13.02 -29.23 -8.93
C HIS A 70 -13.27 -29.90 -7.58
N PHE A 71 -13.09 -31.21 -7.49
CA PHE A 71 -13.47 -32.05 -6.35
C PHE A 71 -12.39 -32.13 -5.24
N GLY A 72 -11.29 -31.39 -5.36
CA GLY A 72 -10.16 -31.36 -4.40
C GLY A 72 -9.24 -32.58 -4.42
N ARG A 73 -9.69 -33.71 -4.99
CA ARG A 73 -8.91 -34.94 -5.17
C ARG A 73 -9.18 -35.54 -6.55
N GLY A 74 -8.17 -36.11 -7.19
CA GLY A 74 -8.34 -36.86 -8.44
C GLY A 74 -9.05 -38.19 -8.24
N ILE A 75 -9.60 -38.75 -9.33
CA ILE A 75 -10.05 -40.14 -9.41
C ILE A 75 -8.87 -41.09 -9.18
N VAL A 76 -7.70 -40.73 -9.69
CA VAL A 76 -6.40 -41.26 -9.29
C VAL A 76 -5.79 -40.30 -8.29
N GLU A 77 -5.57 -40.77 -7.07
CA GLU A 77 -5.10 -39.95 -5.95
C GLU A 77 -3.67 -39.42 -6.14
N THR A 78 -2.84 -40.10 -6.92
CA THR A 78 -1.49 -39.67 -7.30
C THR A 78 -1.51 -38.97 -8.66
N PRO A 79 -1.67 -37.62 -8.73
CA PRO A 79 -1.95 -36.93 -10.00
C PRO A 79 -0.79 -36.93 -10.99
N SER A 80 0.44 -37.23 -10.53
CA SER A 80 1.65 -37.30 -11.36
C SER A 80 2.13 -38.73 -11.61
N ASP A 81 1.49 -39.76 -11.05
CA ASP A 81 1.89 -41.16 -11.22
C ASP A 81 0.66 -42.04 -11.46
N PHE A 82 0.52 -42.50 -12.70
CA PHE A 82 -0.51 -43.43 -13.16
C PHE A 82 0.06 -44.84 -13.40
N GLY A 83 1.31 -45.08 -13.02
CA GLY A 83 1.99 -46.35 -13.14
C GLY A 83 1.67 -47.31 -12.00
N SER A 84 2.41 -48.42 -11.93
CA SER A 84 2.22 -49.45 -10.90
C SER A 84 2.55 -49.00 -9.48
N ARG A 85 3.32 -47.92 -9.33
CA ARG A 85 3.64 -47.29 -8.04
C ARG A 85 2.64 -46.21 -7.63
N GLY A 86 1.79 -45.76 -8.56
CA GLY A 86 0.71 -44.82 -8.30
C GLY A 86 -0.52 -45.50 -7.68
N ALA A 87 -1.43 -44.67 -7.18
CA ALA A 87 -2.74 -45.12 -6.72
C ALA A 87 -3.58 -45.66 -7.90
N ARG A 88 -4.41 -46.66 -7.64
CA ARG A 88 -5.41 -47.11 -8.61
C ARG A 88 -6.57 -46.10 -8.67
N PRO A 89 -7.23 -45.94 -9.83
CA PRO A 89 -8.43 -45.10 -9.92
C PRO A 89 -9.54 -45.66 -9.04
N THR A 90 -10.19 -44.81 -8.24
CA THR A 90 -11.35 -45.22 -7.44
C THR A 90 -12.56 -45.56 -8.32
N LEU A 91 -12.74 -44.80 -9.40
CA LEU A 91 -13.82 -44.96 -10.37
C LEU A 91 -13.24 -45.15 -11.79
N PRO A 92 -12.67 -46.33 -12.10
CA PRO A 92 -11.97 -46.56 -13.37
C PRO A 92 -12.85 -46.33 -14.60
N LYS A 93 -14.10 -46.82 -14.57
CA LYS A 93 -15.04 -46.65 -15.70
C LYS A 93 -15.36 -45.17 -15.97
N LEU A 94 -15.47 -44.36 -14.93
CA LEU A 94 -15.72 -42.93 -15.05
C LEU A 94 -14.51 -42.21 -15.66
N LEU A 95 -13.30 -42.54 -15.18
CA LEU A 95 -12.06 -41.98 -15.73
C LEU A 95 -11.92 -42.30 -17.23
N GLU A 96 -12.13 -43.56 -17.62
CA GLU A 96 -12.08 -43.96 -19.03
C GLU A 96 -13.15 -43.25 -19.86
N TRP A 97 -14.38 -43.15 -19.36
CA TRP A 97 -15.45 -42.47 -20.06
C TRP A 97 -15.15 -40.99 -20.30
N LEU A 98 -14.71 -40.26 -19.26
CA LEU A 98 -14.33 -38.85 -19.36
C LEU A 98 -13.10 -38.64 -20.28
N ALA A 99 -12.11 -39.53 -20.21
CA ALA A 99 -10.93 -39.46 -21.07
C ALA A 99 -11.30 -39.66 -22.54
N ASN A 100 -12.16 -40.63 -22.84
CA ASN A 100 -12.68 -40.84 -24.20
C ASN A 100 -13.54 -39.66 -24.66
N GLU A 101 -14.34 -39.07 -23.77
CA GLU A 101 -15.15 -37.88 -24.08
C GLU A 101 -14.29 -36.67 -24.44
N LEU A 102 -13.19 -36.46 -23.72
CA LEU A 102 -12.23 -35.40 -24.03
C LEU A 102 -11.61 -35.60 -25.42
N VAL A 103 -11.23 -36.82 -25.76
CA VAL A 103 -10.69 -37.14 -27.09
C VAL A 103 -11.74 -36.96 -28.19
N ARG A 104 -12.96 -37.48 -27.97
CA ARG A 104 -14.08 -37.44 -28.92
C ARG A 104 -14.50 -36.01 -29.26
N THR A 105 -14.40 -35.10 -28.30
CA THR A 105 -14.75 -33.67 -28.46
C THR A 105 -13.59 -32.81 -28.93
N GLY A 106 -12.46 -33.42 -29.35
CA GLY A 106 -11.32 -32.68 -29.87
C GLY A 106 -10.56 -31.90 -28.81
N TRP A 107 -10.46 -32.45 -27.59
CA TRP A 107 -9.75 -31.85 -26.44
C TRP A 107 -10.42 -30.58 -25.88
N ASP A 108 -11.74 -30.41 -26.03
CA ASP A 108 -12.46 -29.28 -25.45
C ASP A 108 -12.58 -29.37 -23.92
N LEU A 109 -11.69 -28.65 -23.22
CA LEU A 109 -11.71 -28.58 -21.76
C LEU A 109 -12.99 -27.92 -21.23
N LYS A 110 -13.56 -26.92 -21.91
CA LYS A 110 -14.76 -26.21 -21.45
C LYS A 110 -15.97 -27.14 -21.44
N HIS A 111 -16.06 -28.04 -22.41
CA HIS A 111 -17.05 -29.10 -22.43
C HIS A 111 -16.95 -29.98 -21.18
N LEU A 112 -15.75 -30.47 -20.86
CA LEU A 112 -15.51 -31.30 -19.66
C LEU A 112 -15.80 -30.54 -18.36
N HIS A 113 -15.39 -29.27 -18.25
CA HIS A 113 -15.75 -28.39 -17.13
C HIS A 113 -17.27 -28.33 -16.94
N ARG A 114 -18.03 -28.05 -18.00
CA ARG A 114 -19.50 -27.97 -17.93
C ARG A 114 -20.10 -29.32 -17.52
N LEU A 115 -19.62 -30.42 -18.07
CA LEU A 115 -20.09 -31.77 -17.75
C LEU A 115 -19.90 -32.11 -16.27
N MET A 116 -18.70 -31.83 -15.73
CA MET A 116 -18.39 -32.04 -14.31
C MET A 116 -19.24 -31.14 -13.40
N LEU A 117 -19.27 -29.83 -13.65
CA LEU A 117 -19.95 -28.84 -12.80
C LEU A 117 -21.49 -28.93 -12.86
N SER A 118 -22.03 -29.52 -13.93
CA SER A 118 -23.47 -29.77 -14.08
C SER A 118 -23.91 -31.15 -13.52
N SER A 119 -22.96 -32.00 -13.14
CA SER A 119 -23.24 -33.34 -12.64
C SER A 119 -24.03 -33.33 -11.32
N ALA A 120 -24.75 -34.42 -11.05
CA ALA A 120 -25.39 -34.60 -9.75
C ALA A 120 -24.37 -34.65 -8.61
N SER A 121 -23.18 -35.23 -8.86
CA SER A 121 -22.09 -35.32 -7.88
C SER A 121 -21.56 -33.94 -7.47
N TRP A 122 -21.35 -33.02 -8.42
CA TRP A 122 -20.91 -31.65 -8.12
C TRP A 122 -21.95 -30.86 -7.34
N ARG A 123 -23.23 -31.03 -7.67
CA ARG A 123 -24.34 -30.28 -7.07
C ARG A 123 -24.78 -30.80 -5.69
N GLN A 124 -24.08 -31.77 -5.12
CA GLN A 124 -24.34 -32.23 -3.76
C GLN A 124 -23.88 -31.18 -2.75
N ALA A 125 -24.67 -30.96 -1.71
CA ALA A 125 -24.29 -30.09 -0.60
C ALA A 125 -23.01 -30.61 0.11
N ALA A 126 -22.28 -29.70 0.74
CA ALA A 126 -21.19 -30.07 1.63
C ALA A 126 -21.70 -30.93 2.81
N LEU A 127 -20.89 -31.88 3.26
CA LEU A 127 -21.24 -32.70 4.42
C LEU A 127 -21.04 -31.89 5.70
N ALA A 128 -22.04 -31.92 6.58
CA ALA A 128 -21.95 -31.29 7.90
C ALA A 128 -20.97 -32.02 8.83
N GLU A 129 -20.77 -33.33 8.61
CA GLU A 129 -19.85 -34.18 9.36
C GLU A 129 -18.62 -34.54 8.52
N SER A 130 -17.56 -34.98 9.19
CA SER A 130 -16.33 -35.44 8.54
C SER A 130 -16.62 -36.62 7.59
N PRO A 131 -16.20 -36.55 6.31
CA PRO A 131 -16.50 -37.57 5.32
C PRO A 131 -15.83 -38.91 5.63
N THR A 132 -16.58 -40.01 5.52
CA THR A 132 -16.04 -41.38 5.66
C THR A 132 -15.15 -41.75 4.47
N PRO A 133 -14.31 -42.80 4.57
CA PRO A 133 -13.53 -43.29 3.42
C PRO A 133 -14.39 -43.64 2.20
N LEU A 134 -15.61 -44.12 2.43
CA LEU A 134 -16.56 -44.42 1.36
C LEU A 134 -17.05 -43.14 0.67
N ASP A 135 -17.43 -42.12 1.45
CA ASP A 135 -17.84 -40.82 0.91
C ASP A 135 -16.72 -40.19 0.07
N GLN A 136 -15.48 -40.28 0.55
CA GLN A 136 -14.30 -39.81 -0.17
C GLN A 136 -14.01 -40.61 -1.45
N GLY A 137 -14.24 -41.93 -1.43
CA GLY A 137 -14.09 -42.79 -2.60
C GLY A 137 -15.14 -42.51 -3.68
N LEU A 138 -16.35 -42.14 -3.27
CA LEU A 138 -17.50 -41.88 -4.14
C LEU A 138 -17.69 -40.40 -4.51
N PHE A 139 -16.84 -39.51 -4.00
CA PHE A 139 -16.98 -38.05 -4.17
C PHE A 139 -18.35 -37.55 -3.69
N ARG A 140 -18.82 -38.08 -2.55
CA ARG A 140 -20.09 -37.69 -1.95
C ARG A 140 -19.91 -36.44 -1.10
N GLY A 141 -20.70 -35.42 -1.40
CA GLY A 141 -20.64 -34.10 -0.79
C GLY A 141 -19.38 -33.33 -1.17
N HIS A 142 -19.51 -32.02 -1.31
CA HIS A 142 -18.36 -31.20 -1.68
C HIS A 142 -17.45 -30.93 -0.48
N ARG A 143 -16.14 -30.95 -0.70
CA ARG A 143 -15.15 -30.56 0.31
C ARG A 143 -14.95 -29.05 0.24
N ILE A 144 -15.11 -28.39 1.38
CA ILE A 144 -14.67 -27.01 1.57
C ILE A 144 -13.16 -26.96 1.29
N ARG A 145 -12.76 -26.08 0.38
CA ARG A 145 -11.38 -25.95 -0.09
C ARG A 145 -10.90 -24.52 0.05
N ARG A 146 -9.63 -24.35 0.40
CA ARG A 146 -9.03 -23.02 0.48
C ARG A 146 -8.78 -22.50 -0.93
N LEU A 147 -9.07 -21.23 -1.18
CA LEU A 147 -8.65 -20.55 -2.38
C LEU A 147 -7.14 -20.45 -2.43
N GLU A 148 -6.62 -20.53 -3.66
CA GLU A 148 -5.22 -20.34 -3.96
C GLU A 148 -4.81 -18.87 -3.75
N SER A 149 -3.53 -18.62 -3.49
CA SER A 149 -3.01 -17.27 -3.22
C SER A 149 -3.39 -16.25 -4.30
N GLU A 150 -3.33 -16.65 -5.57
CA GLU A 150 -3.73 -15.82 -6.71
C GLU A 150 -5.22 -15.49 -6.69
N ALA A 151 -6.05 -16.48 -6.37
CA ALA A 151 -7.50 -16.33 -6.32
C ALA A 151 -7.93 -15.45 -5.14
N ILE A 152 -7.30 -15.58 -3.98
CA ILE A 152 -7.55 -14.72 -2.81
C ILE A 152 -7.26 -13.26 -3.16
N ARG A 153 -6.08 -12.98 -3.74
CA ARG A 153 -5.75 -11.60 -4.14
C ARG A 153 -6.70 -11.07 -5.22
N ASP A 154 -6.96 -11.87 -6.26
CA ASP A 154 -7.83 -11.45 -7.35
C ASP A 154 -9.27 -11.21 -6.84
N ALA A 155 -9.74 -12.00 -5.86
CA ALA A 155 -11.04 -11.82 -5.21
C ALA A 155 -11.11 -10.52 -4.39
N LEU A 156 -10.06 -10.17 -3.65
CA LEU A 156 -9.97 -8.88 -2.96
C LEU A 156 -10.09 -7.72 -3.96
N LEU A 157 -9.31 -7.74 -5.04
CA LEU A 157 -9.36 -6.69 -6.08
C LEU A 157 -10.73 -6.61 -6.77
N ALA A 158 -11.33 -7.77 -7.11
CA ALA A 158 -12.61 -7.84 -7.79
C ALA A 158 -13.76 -7.33 -6.91
N THR A 159 -13.76 -7.72 -5.63
CA THR A 159 -14.78 -7.31 -4.66
C THR A 159 -14.71 -5.80 -4.41
N SER A 160 -13.50 -5.27 -4.25
CA SER A 160 -13.25 -3.83 -4.11
C SER A 160 -13.48 -3.02 -5.38
N GLY A 161 -13.69 -3.66 -6.54
CA GLY A 161 -13.99 -2.99 -7.80
C GLY A 161 -12.78 -2.33 -8.46
N VAL A 162 -11.56 -2.70 -8.05
CA VAL A 162 -10.32 -2.11 -8.58
C VAL A 162 -9.54 -3.07 -9.47
N LEU A 163 -10.03 -4.30 -9.69
CA LEU A 163 -9.40 -5.27 -10.58
C LEU A 163 -9.36 -4.74 -12.02
N ASP A 164 -8.16 -4.64 -12.57
CA ASP A 164 -7.93 -4.40 -13.99
C ASP A 164 -8.03 -5.72 -14.77
N SER A 165 -9.05 -5.81 -15.63
CA SER A 165 -9.33 -6.99 -16.46
C SER A 165 -8.55 -7.03 -17.78
N GLN A 166 -7.63 -6.09 -18.03
CA GLN A 166 -6.86 -6.04 -19.26
C GLN A 166 -6.09 -7.36 -19.51
N MET A 167 -6.38 -7.97 -20.66
CA MET A 167 -5.71 -9.18 -21.11
C MET A 167 -4.43 -8.89 -21.89
N PHE A 168 -3.49 -9.84 -21.85
CA PHE A 168 -2.22 -9.83 -22.60
C PHE A 168 -1.24 -8.72 -22.19
N GLY A 169 -0.11 -8.60 -22.89
CA GLY A 169 0.95 -7.64 -22.57
C GLY A 169 1.93 -8.14 -21.50
N PRO A 170 2.99 -7.36 -21.21
CA PRO A 170 4.05 -7.77 -20.31
C PRO A 170 3.57 -7.88 -18.86
N GLY A 171 4.18 -8.80 -18.12
CA GLY A 171 4.00 -8.90 -16.68
C GLY A 171 4.84 -7.88 -15.91
N THR A 172 4.51 -7.67 -14.63
CA THR A 172 5.17 -6.67 -13.76
C THR A 172 5.64 -7.27 -12.43
N LEU A 173 6.66 -6.65 -11.82
CA LEU A 173 7.14 -6.95 -10.46
C LEU A 173 6.47 -6.06 -9.39
N VAL A 174 5.66 -5.07 -9.80
CA VAL A 174 5.01 -4.14 -8.87
C VAL A 174 3.91 -4.89 -8.10
N GLU A 175 4.11 -5.14 -6.81
CA GLU A 175 3.17 -5.92 -5.97
C GLU A 175 1.77 -5.30 -5.90
N ARG A 176 1.69 -3.96 -5.91
CA ARG A 176 0.45 -3.17 -5.82
C ARG A 176 -0.28 -2.97 -7.15
N GLN A 177 0.18 -3.60 -8.22
CA GLN A 177 -0.51 -3.59 -9.51
C GLN A 177 -1.95 -4.13 -9.36
N LYS A 178 -2.86 -3.71 -10.24
CA LYS A 178 -4.31 -4.01 -10.11
C LYS A 178 -4.81 -5.11 -11.04
N ARG A 179 -3.97 -5.63 -11.93
CA ARG A 179 -4.28 -6.74 -12.84
C ARG A 179 -4.33 -8.08 -12.09
N ARG A 180 -4.95 -9.05 -12.75
CA ARG A 180 -4.97 -10.45 -12.31
C ARG A 180 -3.58 -10.96 -11.98
N SER A 181 -3.49 -11.81 -10.95
CA SER A 181 -2.22 -12.32 -10.42
C SER A 181 -1.42 -13.11 -11.46
N VAL A 182 -2.07 -13.66 -12.50
CA VAL A 182 -1.42 -14.32 -13.64
C VAL A 182 -0.45 -13.41 -14.41
N TYR A 183 -0.58 -12.08 -14.29
CA TYR A 183 0.30 -11.10 -14.93
C TYR A 183 1.48 -10.67 -14.04
N PHE A 184 1.68 -11.29 -12.89
CA PHE A 184 2.91 -11.09 -12.14
C PHE A 184 4.10 -11.69 -12.89
N ARG A 185 5.20 -10.93 -12.93
CA ARG A 185 6.50 -11.44 -13.35
C ARG A 185 7.10 -12.21 -12.17
N VAL A 186 7.36 -13.49 -12.34
CA VAL A 186 7.98 -14.31 -11.30
C VAL A 186 9.51 -14.13 -11.32
N LYS A 187 10.07 -13.55 -10.26
CA LYS A 187 11.52 -13.48 -10.03
C LYS A 187 11.86 -14.35 -8.81
N ARG A 188 12.66 -15.40 -9.03
CA ARG A 188 12.96 -16.43 -8.00
C ARG A 188 13.61 -15.86 -6.73
N SER A 189 14.34 -14.76 -6.84
CA SER A 189 14.99 -14.08 -5.71
C SER A 189 14.10 -13.02 -5.02
N GLN A 190 12.89 -12.80 -5.51
CA GLN A 190 11.99 -11.75 -5.05
C GLN A 190 10.55 -12.25 -5.15
N LEU A 191 10.17 -13.07 -4.16
CA LEU A 191 8.81 -13.59 -4.05
C LEU A 191 7.88 -12.54 -3.43
N ILE A 192 6.63 -12.54 -3.86
CA ILE A 192 5.61 -11.62 -3.33
C ILE A 192 5.17 -12.14 -1.95
N PRO A 193 5.37 -11.40 -0.84
CA PRO A 193 5.16 -11.91 0.51
C PRO A 193 3.75 -12.45 0.75
N MET A 194 2.72 -11.71 0.29
CA MET A 194 1.32 -12.13 0.40
C MET A 194 1.06 -13.45 -0.35
N MET A 195 1.69 -13.64 -1.52
CA MET A 195 1.50 -14.87 -2.29
C MET A 195 2.14 -16.07 -1.60
N THR A 196 3.37 -15.90 -1.10
CA THR A 196 4.09 -16.94 -0.37
C THR A 196 3.34 -17.33 0.91
N LEU A 197 2.80 -16.36 1.65
CA LEU A 197 2.06 -16.61 2.88
C LEU A 197 0.82 -17.49 2.68
N PHE A 198 0.19 -17.41 1.50
CA PHE A 198 -0.95 -18.23 1.11
C PHE A 198 -0.56 -19.44 0.25
N ASP A 199 0.67 -19.94 0.40
CA ASP A 199 1.22 -21.15 -0.22
C ASP A 199 1.31 -21.11 -1.76
N SER A 200 1.69 -19.96 -2.32
CA SER A 200 2.07 -19.89 -3.74
C SER A 200 3.15 -20.94 -4.06
N PRO A 201 3.02 -21.69 -5.16
CA PRO A 201 3.93 -22.77 -5.51
C PRO A 201 5.31 -22.23 -5.86
N ASP A 202 6.31 -23.06 -5.59
CA ASP A 202 7.67 -22.85 -6.09
C ASP A 202 7.69 -22.99 -7.62
N ALA A 203 8.42 -22.09 -8.28
CA ALA A 203 8.62 -22.06 -9.72
C ALA A 203 9.85 -22.90 -10.19
N LEU A 204 10.47 -23.66 -9.29
CA LEU A 204 11.61 -24.54 -9.61
C LEU A 204 11.21 -25.99 -9.89
N GLN A 205 10.11 -26.47 -9.30
CA GLN A 205 9.72 -27.88 -9.37
C GLN A 205 8.29 -28.05 -9.89
N SER A 206 8.05 -29.18 -10.57
CA SER A 206 6.71 -29.55 -10.97
C SER A 206 5.92 -30.05 -9.77
N LEU A 207 4.74 -29.49 -9.53
CA LEU A 207 3.86 -29.86 -8.43
C LEU A 207 2.54 -30.41 -9.00
N GLY A 208 2.18 -31.63 -8.59
CA GLY A 208 0.89 -32.25 -8.96
C GLY A 208 -0.26 -31.86 -8.03
N ARG A 209 0.07 -31.36 -6.84
CA ARG A 209 -0.88 -30.87 -5.83
C ARG A 209 -0.21 -29.72 -5.07
N ARG A 210 -0.94 -28.63 -4.90
CA ARG A 210 -0.47 -27.48 -4.09
C ARG A 210 -0.62 -27.81 -2.60
N ALA A 211 0.31 -27.30 -1.80
CA ALA A 211 0.19 -27.33 -0.35
C ALA A 211 -0.85 -26.30 0.08
N GLU A 212 -1.64 -26.64 1.09
CA GLU A 212 -2.59 -25.72 1.71
C GLU A 212 -2.34 -25.77 3.21
N THR A 213 -1.79 -24.67 3.75
CA THR A 213 -1.64 -24.46 5.18
C THR A 213 -2.77 -23.57 5.69
N THR A 214 -3.16 -23.78 6.94
CA THR A 214 -4.09 -22.92 7.67
C THR A 214 -3.38 -22.49 8.95
N VAL A 215 -2.80 -21.29 8.92
CA VAL A 215 -1.94 -20.79 10.01
C VAL A 215 -2.35 -19.39 10.43
N ALA A 216 -2.22 -19.07 11.73
CA ALA A 216 -2.61 -17.77 12.28
C ALA A 216 -2.01 -16.55 11.55
N PRO A 217 -0.75 -16.57 11.05
CA PRO A 217 -0.19 -15.47 10.26
C PRO A 217 -1.00 -15.08 9.03
N GLN A 218 -1.70 -16.03 8.37
CA GLN A 218 -2.55 -15.73 7.21
C GLN A 218 -3.74 -14.85 7.59
N ALA A 219 -4.42 -15.18 8.69
CA ALA A 219 -5.52 -14.37 9.22
C ALA A 219 -5.04 -13.00 9.70
N LEU A 220 -3.91 -12.95 10.41
CA LEU A 220 -3.30 -11.70 10.87
C LEU A 220 -2.90 -10.79 9.71
N ALA A 221 -2.42 -11.35 8.59
CA ALA A 221 -2.09 -10.58 7.41
C ALA A 221 -3.34 -9.90 6.81
N LEU A 222 -4.48 -10.58 6.71
CA LEU A 222 -5.73 -9.97 6.24
C LEU A 222 -6.24 -8.86 7.19
N MET A 223 -6.05 -9.05 8.50
CA MET A 223 -6.46 -8.05 9.50
C MET A 223 -5.55 -6.81 9.54
N ASN A 224 -4.27 -6.93 9.22
CA ASN A 224 -3.29 -5.86 9.50
C ASN A 224 -2.64 -5.26 8.24
N ALA A 225 -2.63 -5.98 7.12
CA ALA A 225 -1.98 -5.51 5.90
C ALA A 225 -2.60 -4.19 5.42
N LYS A 226 -1.76 -3.17 5.23
CA LYS A 226 -2.18 -1.85 4.74
C LYS A 226 -2.99 -1.98 3.44
N HIS A 227 -2.53 -2.82 2.52
CA HIS A 227 -3.20 -3.03 1.24
C HIS A 227 -4.61 -3.63 1.37
N VAL A 228 -4.83 -4.56 2.30
CA VAL A 228 -6.17 -5.15 2.53
C VAL A 228 -7.12 -4.10 3.10
N ARG A 229 -6.63 -3.22 3.98
CA ARG A 229 -7.41 -2.07 4.48
C ARG A 229 -7.77 -1.08 3.38
N GLU A 230 -6.82 -0.75 2.50
CA GLU A 230 -7.08 0.12 1.34
C GLU A 230 -8.19 -0.48 0.45
N LEU A 231 -8.12 -1.79 0.17
CA LEU A 231 -9.14 -2.51 -0.60
C LEU A 231 -10.49 -2.57 0.13
N ALA A 232 -10.51 -2.70 1.45
CA ALA A 232 -11.75 -2.66 2.23
C ALA A 232 -12.42 -1.27 2.16
N THR A 233 -11.62 -0.20 2.20
CA THR A 233 -12.10 1.17 1.98
C THR A 233 -12.66 1.35 0.57
N ASP A 234 -11.99 0.83 -0.45
CA ASP A 234 -12.49 0.88 -1.83
C ASP A 234 -13.80 0.09 -1.98
N PHE A 235 -13.93 -1.05 -1.30
CA PHE A 235 -15.17 -1.81 -1.28
C PHE A 235 -16.31 -1.05 -0.58
N ALA A 236 -16.03 -0.44 0.58
CA ALA A 236 -17.01 0.41 1.27
C ALA A 236 -17.49 1.58 0.40
N ARG A 237 -16.56 2.26 -0.29
CA ARG A 237 -16.90 3.34 -1.25
C ARG A 237 -17.81 2.85 -2.37
N ARG A 238 -17.51 1.69 -2.95
CA ARG A 238 -18.36 1.07 -3.98
C ARG A 238 -19.77 0.75 -3.46
N LEU A 239 -19.91 0.37 -2.18
CA LEU A 239 -21.22 0.13 -1.56
C LEU A 239 -22.00 1.45 -1.40
N THR A 240 -21.34 2.51 -0.94
CA THR A 240 -21.98 3.82 -0.74
C THR A 240 -22.30 4.54 -2.06
N GLU A 241 -21.55 4.29 -3.14
CA GLU A 241 -21.91 4.74 -4.49
C GLU A 241 -23.23 4.11 -4.97
N ARG A 242 -23.48 2.84 -4.63
CA ARG A 242 -24.70 2.12 -5.03
C ARG A 242 -25.89 2.41 -4.12
N ILE A 243 -25.63 2.66 -2.84
CA ILE A 243 -26.63 3.01 -1.85
C ILE A 243 -26.11 4.28 -1.16
N PRO A 244 -26.46 5.48 -1.67
CA PRO A 244 -25.95 6.74 -1.13
C PRO A 244 -26.31 6.93 0.35
N ILE A 245 -25.29 7.13 1.19
CA ILE A 245 -25.44 7.48 2.61
C ILE A 245 -24.33 8.43 3.04
N SER A 246 -24.68 9.58 3.63
CA SER A 246 -23.72 10.65 3.92
C SER A 246 -23.31 10.80 5.39
N ARG A 247 -24.15 10.48 6.39
CA ARG A 247 -23.77 10.52 7.82
C ARG A 247 -24.64 9.61 8.69
N THR A 248 -25.93 9.50 8.39
CA THR A 248 -26.86 8.62 9.10
C THR A 248 -27.63 7.77 8.09
N ALA A 249 -27.78 6.49 8.40
CA ALA A 249 -28.55 5.55 7.59
C ALA A 249 -29.84 5.18 8.32
N SER A 250 -30.95 5.11 7.58
CA SER A 250 -32.15 4.43 8.06
C SER A 250 -31.89 2.93 8.25
N SER A 251 -32.68 2.25 9.10
CA SER A 251 -32.59 0.79 9.26
C SER A 251 -32.69 0.04 7.92
N ARG A 252 -33.52 0.54 7.00
CA ARG A 252 -33.66 -0.03 5.64
C ARG A 252 -32.38 0.09 4.82
N GLN A 253 -31.68 1.23 4.90
CA GLN A 253 -30.40 1.43 4.20
C GLN A 253 -29.29 0.56 4.79
N TYR A 254 -29.21 0.44 6.12
CA TYR A 254 -28.28 -0.48 6.77
C TYR A 254 -28.47 -1.91 6.28
N SER A 255 -29.72 -2.41 6.29
CA SER A 255 -30.01 -3.76 5.81
C SER A 255 -29.66 -3.94 4.33
N ALA A 256 -29.92 -2.93 3.49
CA ALA A 256 -29.62 -2.99 2.07
C ALA A 256 -28.10 -3.04 1.79
N ILE A 257 -27.29 -2.23 2.50
CA ILE A 257 -25.83 -2.24 2.37
C ILE A 257 -25.25 -3.57 2.84
N VAL A 258 -25.66 -4.07 4.01
CA VAL A 258 -25.14 -5.34 4.52
C VAL A 258 -25.45 -6.48 3.55
N ARG A 259 -26.69 -6.55 3.02
CA ARG A 259 -27.06 -7.55 2.00
C ARG A 259 -26.22 -7.42 0.73
N LEU A 260 -25.96 -6.19 0.28
CA LEU A 260 -25.11 -5.94 -0.89
C LEU A 260 -23.65 -6.35 -0.64
N ALA A 261 -23.14 -6.09 0.56
CA ALA A 261 -21.78 -6.44 0.96
C ALA A 261 -21.58 -7.97 1.03
N TYR A 262 -22.51 -8.69 1.68
CA TYR A 262 -22.49 -10.16 1.73
C TYR A 262 -22.57 -10.76 0.33
N ARG A 263 -23.47 -10.27 -0.53
CA ARG A 263 -23.56 -10.77 -1.91
C ARG A 263 -22.30 -10.48 -2.71
N GLY A 264 -21.66 -9.34 -2.47
CA GLY A 264 -20.44 -8.92 -3.15
C GLY A 264 -19.20 -9.72 -2.72
N ALA A 265 -19.04 -9.94 -1.42
CA ALA A 265 -17.86 -10.60 -0.84
C ALA A 265 -17.99 -12.13 -0.74
N LEU A 266 -19.18 -12.63 -0.37
CA LEU A 266 -19.41 -14.05 -0.05
C LEU A 266 -20.34 -14.75 -1.07
N GLY A 267 -20.90 -14.02 -2.03
CA GLY A 267 -21.75 -14.60 -3.07
C GLY A 267 -23.16 -15.05 -2.60
N ARG A 268 -23.50 -14.87 -1.32
CA ARG A 268 -24.82 -15.22 -0.75
C ARG A 268 -25.44 -14.05 0.03
N MET A 269 -26.69 -14.24 0.48
CA MET A 269 -27.34 -13.31 1.40
C MET A 269 -27.00 -13.66 2.86
N PRO A 270 -26.96 -12.65 3.76
CA PRO A 270 -26.82 -12.90 5.19
C PRO A 270 -28.10 -13.55 5.74
N THR A 271 -27.95 -14.43 6.73
CA THR A 271 -29.03 -14.87 7.60
C THR A 271 -29.54 -13.72 8.47
N ASP A 272 -30.71 -13.86 9.10
CA ASP A 272 -31.26 -12.79 9.94
C ASP A 272 -30.37 -12.44 11.15
N SER A 273 -29.71 -13.45 11.74
CA SER A 273 -28.75 -13.26 12.83
C SER A 273 -27.47 -12.55 12.36
N GLU A 274 -26.93 -12.93 11.20
CA GLU A 274 -25.78 -12.25 10.59
C GLU A 274 -26.10 -10.81 10.21
N LEU A 275 -27.29 -10.57 9.67
CA LEU A 275 -27.76 -9.24 9.31
C LEU A 275 -27.83 -8.34 10.55
N SER A 276 -28.46 -8.82 11.64
CA SER A 276 -28.55 -8.06 12.89
C SER A 276 -27.16 -7.72 13.44
N ARG A 277 -26.29 -8.73 13.61
CA ARG A 277 -24.93 -8.54 14.14
C ARG A 277 -24.08 -7.60 13.29
N SER A 278 -24.22 -7.67 11.97
CA SER A 278 -23.49 -6.79 11.05
C SER A 278 -23.93 -5.33 11.19
N ILE A 279 -25.24 -5.09 11.32
CA ILE A 279 -25.77 -3.74 11.53
C ILE A 279 -25.31 -3.18 12.87
N ASP A 280 -25.36 -3.99 13.93
CA ASP A 280 -24.91 -3.60 15.26
C ASP A 280 -23.42 -3.26 15.28
N PHE A 281 -22.59 -4.08 14.61
CA PHE A 281 -21.17 -3.82 14.44
C PHE A 281 -20.90 -2.47 13.74
N ILE A 282 -21.58 -2.20 12.62
CA ILE A 282 -21.40 -0.93 11.88
C ILE A 282 -21.78 0.26 12.76
N ARG A 283 -22.89 0.17 13.50
CA ARG A 283 -23.34 1.24 14.42
C ARG A 283 -22.36 1.47 15.57
N GLN A 284 -21.82 0.40 16.14
CA GLN A 284 -20.81 0.48 17.19
C GLN A 284 -19.55 1.19 16.68
N GLN A 285 -19.04 0.78 15.51
CA GLN A 285 -17.86 1.41 14.93
C GLN A 285 -18.11 2.85 14.52
N GLN A 286 -19.28 3.15 13.98
CA GLN A 286 -19.66 4.51 13.66
C GLN A 286 -19.62 5.40 14.91
N THR A 287 -20.08 4.90 16.05
CA THR A 287 -20.03 5.62 17.34
C THR A 287 -18.59 5.84 17.80
N VAL A 288 -17.71 4.84 17.65
CA VAL A 288 -16.28 4.96 17.95
C VAL A 288 -15.62 6.03 17.08
N TYR A 289 -15.92 6.08 15.79
CA TYR A 289 -15.38 7.07 14.86
C TYR A 289 -16.01 8.46 15.01
N ALA A 290 -17.26 8.54 15.43
CA ALA A 290 -17.94 9.80 15.72
C ALA A 290 -17.46 10.44 17.03
N THR A 291 -16.85 9.66 17.92
CA THR A 291 -16.26 10.16 19.16
C THR A 291 -14.84 10.66 18.86
N PRO A 292 -14.55 11.97 18.94
CA PRO A 292 -13.20 12.48 18.72
C PRO A 292 -12.27 11.85 19.75
N ARG A 293 -11.47 10.86 19.33
CA ARG A 293 -10.34 10.44 20.15
C ARG A 293 -9.32 11.57 20.07
N GLU A 294 -9.22 12.38 21.12
CA GLU A 294 -7.99 13.13 21.39
C GLU A 294 -6.89 12.10 21.65
N ARG A 295 -6.21 11.68 20.57
CA ARG A 295 -5.02 10.82 20.63
C ARG A 295 -3.76 11.64 20.88
N ILE A 296 -3.86 12.83 21.50
CA ILE A 296 -2.69 13.62 21.85
C ILE A 296 -1.94 12.89 22.97
N THR A 297 -1.05 11.98 22.58
CA THR A 297 0.16 11.61 23.32
C THR A 297 1.16 12.73 23.04
N ALA A 298 1.61 13.42 24.10
CA ALA A 298 2.67 14.42 24.20
C ALA A 298 3.39 14.90 22.91
N LEU A 299 3.67 16.21 22.84
CA LEU A 299 4.62 16.76 21.86
C LEU A 299 5.91 15.92 21.88
N PRO A 300 6.41 15.45 20.72
CA PRO A 300 7.64 14.69 20.68
C PRO A 300 8.78 15.56 21.18
N ALA A 301 9.73 14.96 21.90
CA ALA A 301 10.95 15.66 22.32
C ALA A 301 10.67 17.01 23.00
N ALA A 302 9.59 17.09 23.79
CA ALA A 302 9.09 18.35 24.33
C ALA A 302 10.17 19.11 25.15
N ASP A 303 11.05 18.34 25.78
CA ASP A 303 12.25 18.77 26.51
C ASP A 303 13.33 19.43 25.64
N ALA A 304 13.40 19.10 24.35
CA ALA A 304 14.37 19.63 23.39
C ALA A 304 13.83 20.76 22.50
N ILE A 305 12.57 21.17 22.70
CA ILE A 305 11.97 22.28 21.93
C ILE A 305 12.57 23.61 22.39
N VAL A 306 13.18 24.33 21.45
CA VAL A 306 13.70 25.69 21.70
C VAL A 306 12.74 26.79 21.24
N VAL A 307 11.96 26.53 20.18
CA VAL A 307 10.90 27.42 19.71
C VAL A 307 9.64 26.60 19.44
N ARG A 308 8.52 27.04 20.01
CA ARG A 308 7.17 26.58 19.64
C ARG A 308 6.28 27.76 19.36
N LEU A 309 6.06 28.04 18.09
CA LEU A 309 5.10 29.04 17.63
C LEU A 309 3.79 28.36 17.33
N ASP A 310 2.78 28.57 18.17
CA ASP A 310 1.46 27.94 18.07
C ASP A 310 0.40 29.04 17.82
N ALA A 311 -0.22 29.04 16.63
CA ALA A 311 -1.21 30.06 16.27
C ALA A 311 -2.46 30.01 17.15
N THR A 312 -2.76 28.87 17.79
CA THR A 312 -3.91 28.75 18.72
C THR A 312 -3.77 29.62 19.96
N GLN A 313 -2.54 29.99 20.32
CA GLN A 313 -2.24 30.81 21.50
C GLN A 313 -2.40 32.31 21.21
N LEU A 314 -2.50 32.69 19.94
CA LEU A 314 -2.83 34.06 19.53
C LEU A 314 -4.35 34.33 19.57
N ALA A 315 -5.19 33.29 19.70
CA ALA A 315 -6.61 33.31 19.37
C ALA A 315 -7.58 33.80 20.47
N ASN A 316 -7.12 34.61 21.42
CA ASN A 316 -8.02 35.21 22.43
C ASN A 316 -8.95 36.31 21.87
N GLN A 317 -8.91 36.60 20.56
CA GLN A 317 -9.67 37.67 19.92
C GLN A 317 -10.45 37.15 18.71
N LYS A 318 -11.73 37.53 18.61
CA LYS A 318 -12.71 37.01 17.62
C LYS A 318 -12.55 37.59 16.19
N GLN A 319 -11.56 38.45 15.93
CA GLN A 319 -11.39 39.14 14.65
C GLN A 319 -10.00 38.90 14.05
N PRO A 320 -9.81 39.05 12.72
CA PRO A 320 -8.50 39.00 12.11
C PRO A 320 -7.60 40.10 12.69
N THR A 321 -6.55 39.71 13.41
CA THR A 321 -5.66 40.64 14.09
C THR A 321 -4.32 40.69 13.37
N LYS A 322 -3.82 41.91 13.09
CA LYS A 322 -2.47 42.14 12.57
C LYS A 322 -1.45 41.68 13.63
N ILE A 323 -0.59 40.73 13.27
CA ILE A 323 0.42 40.13 14.15
C ILE A 323 1.70 40.96 14.11
N ARG A 324 1.88 41.80 15.14
CA ARG A 324 3.12 42.56 15.35
C ARG A 324 4.23 41.73 16.00
N ARG A 325 3.82 40.75 16.81
CA ARG A 325 4.71 39.88 17.59
C ARG A 325 4.11 38.49 17.72
N TRP A 326 4.92 37.46 17.51
CA TRP A 326 4.57 36.06 17.77
C TRP A 326 5.65 35.45 18.67
N SER A 327 5.27 35.13 19.91
CA SER A 327 6.19 34.58 20.90
C SER A 327 6.10 33.07 20.97
N SER A 328 7.25 32.43 21.23
CA SER A 328 7.33 31.02 21.58
C SER A 328 6.54 30.76 22.86
N VAL A 329 5.85 29.63 22.92
CA VAL A 329 5.07 29.23 24.09
C VAL A 329 5.86 28.22 24.89
N GLY A 330 5.90 28.40 26.21
CA GLY A 330 6.57 27.48 27.12
C GLY A 330 5.99 26.08 27.01
N VAL A 331 6.87 25.09 26.87
CA VAL A 331 6.49 23.68 26.97
C VAL A 331 6.38 23.35 28.46
N ARG A 332 5.17 23.38 29.00
CA ARG A 332 4.92 22.79 30.32
C ARG A 332 5.21 21.30 30.22
N SER A 333 6.12 20.79 31.05
CA SER A 333 6.12 19.38 31.43
C SER A 333 5.29 19.32 32.71
N ASP A 334 4.22 18.55 32.68
CA ASP A 334 3.22 18.45 33.76
C ASP A 334 3.71 17.52 34.89
N THR A 335 5.02 17.45 35.10
CA THR A 335 5.67 16.54 36.06
C THR A 335 6.29 17.36 37.17
N GLU A 336 5.83 17.11 38.41
CA GLU A 336 6.33 17.75 39.62
C GLU A 336 7.87 17.64 39.73
N GLY A 337 8.52 18.79 39.90
CA GLY A 337 9.92 18.88 40.33
C GLY A 337 10.94 19.04 39.20
N LEU A 338 11.04 20.24 38.62
CA LEU A 338 12.21 20.85 37.95
C LEU A 338 11.89 22.34 37.65
N PRO A 339 12.90 23.23 37.50
CA PRO A 339 12.81 24.64 37.88
C PRO A 339 11.89 25.51 36.99
N THR A 340 11.23 26.47 37.64
CA THR A 340 10.48 27.58 37.02
C THR A 340 11.41 28.46 36.17
N ARG A 341 11.00 28.72 34.92
CA ARG A 341 11.77 29.47 33.92
C ARG A 341 11.80 30.99 34.20
N THR A 342 12.94 31.64 33.98
CA THR A 342 13.18 33.09 34.04
C THR A 342 12.90 33.76 32.68
N ALA A 343 12.87 35.09 32.62
CA ALA A 343 12.41 35.88 31.47
C ALA A 343 13.29 35.82 30.18
N ASP A 344 14.50 35.25 30.23
CA ASP A 344 15.47 35.20 29.11
C ASP A 344 15.17 34.11 28.06
N ASP A 345 14.02 33.48 28.17
CA ASP A 345 13.77 32.17 27.60
C ASP A 345 12.55 32.19 26.64
N ASP A 346 11.86 33.33 26.56
CA ASP A 346 10.77 33.62 25.64
C ASP A 346 11.29 34.17 24.31
N ILE A 347 11.56 33.27 23.35
CA ILE A 347 11.95 33.65 21.99
C ILE A 347 10.75 34.29 21.29
N ALA A 348 10.84 35.59 20.98
CA ALA A 348 9.80 36.31 20.27
C ALA A 348 10.24 36.78 18.89
N PHE A 349 9.31 36.73 17.94
CA PHE A 349 9.46 37.20 16.59
C PHE A 349 8.68 38.50 16.42
N SER A 350 9.32 39.54 15.87
CA SER A 350 8.69 40.85 15.66
C SER A 350 8.60 41.16 14.17
N ALA A 351 7.53 41.84 13.78
CA ALA A 351 7.38 42.30 12.40
C ALA A 351 8.46 43.32 12.01
N VAL A 352 8.99 43.20 10.80
CA VAL A 352 10.05 44.09 10.27
C VAL A 352 9.66 44.84 9.00
N THR A 353 8.42 44.64 8.54
CA THR A 353 7.79 45.28 7.38
C THR A 353 6.70 46.25 7.85
N ASP A 354 6.30 47.19 6.99
CA ASP A 354 5.17 48.11 7.27
C ASP A 354 3.80 47.39 7.26
N GLU A 355 3.71 46.29 6.50
CA GLU A 355 2.60 45.36 6.55
C GLU A 355 2.84 44.23 7.56
N PHE A 356 1.75 43.67 8.08
CA PHE A 356 1.79 42.67 9.15
C PHE A 356 1.07 41.39 8.73
N PRO A 357 1.59 40.20 9.11
CA PRO A 357 0.85 38.96 8.96
C PRO A 357 -0.50 39.03 9.69
N ILE A 358 -1.50 38.30 9.21
CA ILE A 358 -2.87 38.33 9.72
C ILE A 358 -3.19 36.99 10.40
N LEU A 359 -3.73 37.02 11.60
CA LEU A 359 -4.29 35.82 12.23
C LEU A 359 -5.64 35.48 11.61
N GLU A 360 -5.73 34.34 10.94
CA GLU A 360 -6.99 33.76 10.47
C GLU A 360 -7.50 32.79 11.54
N SER A 361 -8.63 33.10 12.19
CA SER A 361 -9.12 32.34 13.35
C SER A 361 -9.63 30.94 13.02
N THR A 362 -9.97 30.67 11.75
CA THR A 362 -10.54 29.41 11.24
C THR A 362 -9.88 28.99 9.92
N ALA A 363 -8.56 28.89 9.92
CA ALA A 363 -7.77 28.68 8.69
C ALA A 363 -7.60 27.21 8.30
N THR A 364 -7.56 26.30 9.27
CA THR A 364 -7.30 24.88 9.03
C THR A 364 -8.61 24.08 8.90
N PRO A 365 -8.59 22.85 8.34
CA PRO A 365 -9.80 22.02 8.23
C PRO A 365 -10.56 21.80 9.55
N ARG A 366 -9.86 21.75 10.69
CA ARG A 366 -10.49 21.70 12.04
C ARG A 366 -11.02 23.03 12.55
N GLY A 367 -11.03 24.07 11.73
CA GLY A 367 -11.37 25.43 12.15
C GLY A 367 -10.38 26.01 13.16
N LYS A 368 -9.13 25.52 13.19
CA LYS A 368 -8.08 26.08 14.06
C LYS A 368 -7.41 27.28 13.37
N PRO A 369 -6.84 28.21 14.15
CA PRO A 369 -6.20 29.40 13.61
C PRO A 369 -4.88 29.13 12.92
N ALA A 370 -4.49 30.02 12.02
CA ALA A 370 -3.15 30.11 11.43
C ALA A 370 -2.76 31.57 11.15
N VAL A 371 -1.46 31.84 11.05
CA VAL A 371 -0.93 33.15 10.69
C VAL A 371 -0.68 33.20 9.19
N ARG A 372 -1.37 34.10 8.50
CA ARG A 372 -1.26 34.32 7.05
C ARG A 372 -0.25 35.41 6.73
N PHE A 373 0.63 35.08 5.80
CA PHE A 373 1.65 35.95 5.20
C PHE A 373 1.26 36.23 3.74
N GLY A 374 1.54 37.43 3.25
CA GLY A 374 1.14 37.83 1.90
C GLY A 374 -0.30 38.36 1.78
N PRO A 375 -0.72 38.83 0.60
CA PRO A 375 0.03 38.82 -0.67
C PRO A 375 1.14 39.89 -0.74
N ALA A 376 1.07 40.95 0.07
CA ALA A 376 2.19 41.88 0.23
C ALA A 376 3.27 41.28 1.16
N PRO A 377 4.56 41.57 0.95
CA PRO A 377 5.63 41.08 1.83
C PRO A 377 5.38 41.40 3.30
N THR A 378 5.30 40.36 4.12
CA THR A 378 5.19 40.46 5.58
C THR A 378 6.20 39.53 6.21
N ILE A 379 7.02 40.02 7.14
CA ILE A 379 8.10 39.22 7.74
C ILE A 379 8.08 39.33 9.24
N LEU A 380 8.21 38.19 9.93
CA LEU A 380 8.54 38.13 11.35
C LEU A 380 9.99 37.70 11.54
N ARG A 381 10.75 38.43 12.37
CA ARG A 381 12.19 38.18 12.59
C ARG A 381 12.51 38.03 14.07
N THR A 382 13.48 37.16 14.38
CA THR A 382 14.19 37.13 15.67
C THR A 382 15.69 36.97 15.47
N ASN A 383 16.49 37.53 16.39
CA ASN A 383 17.95 37.41 16.39
C ASN A 383 18.45 36.51 17.54
N HIS A 384 17.58 35.66 18.07
CA HIS A 384 17.86 34.89 19.28
C HIS A 384 19.01 33.88 19.06
N PRO A 385 20.03 33.82 19.94
CA PRO A 385 21.23 33.02 19.72
C PRO A 385 20.98 31.50 19.72
N ARG A 386 19.90 31.00 20.35
CA ARG A 386 19.52 29.57 20.31
C ARG A 386 19.15 29.04 18.92
N LEU A 387 19.02 29.92 17.91
CA LEU A 387 18.80 29.55 16.51
C LEU A 387 20.10 29.53 15.69
N ASN A 388 21.26 29.69 16.35
CA ASN A 388 22.59 29.54 15.76
C ASN A 388 23.12 28.13 16.04
N PHE A 389 22.84 27.18 15.16
CA PHE A 389 23.20 25.76 15.35
C PHE A 389 24.67 25.45 15.04
N GLY A 390 25.39 26.34 14.37
CA GLY A 390 26.80 26.13 14.03
C GLY A 390 27.00 24.88 13.17
N THR A 391 27.88 23.99 13.62
CA THR A 391 28.08 22.66 13.03
C THR A 391 27.19 21.57 13.67
N GLY A 392 26.36 21.95 14.64
CA GLY A 392 25.54 21.03 15.44
C GLY A 392 24.28 20.52 14.75
N ASP A 393 23.64 19.59 15.45
CA ASP A 393 22.40 18.95 15.06
C ASP A 393 21.19 19.82 15.40
N PHE A 394 20.16 19.77 14.56
CA PHE A 394 18.90 20.47 14.81
C PHE A 394 17.78 19.86 13.98
N SER A 395 16.54 20.18 14.38
CA SER A 395 15.35 19.82 13.59
C SER A 395 14.36 20.97 13.57
N ILE A 396 13.66 21.13 12.45
CA ILE A 396 12.61 22.11 12.30
C ILE A 396 11.40 21.45 11.67
N THR A 397 10.28 21.50 12.38
CA THR A 397 8.97 21.06 11.90
C THR A 397 8.07 22.26 11.65
N VAL A 398 7.38 22.28 10.51
CA VAL A 398 6.45 23.34 10.14
C VAL A 398 5.16 22.77 9.57
N LEU A 399 4.03 23.32 10.02
CA LEU A 399 2.72 23.13 9.42
C LEU A 399 2.33 24.38 8.61
N PHE A 400 2.31 24.26 7.29
CA PHE A 400 2.08 25.39 6.38
C PHE A 400 1.13 25.07 5.24
N ARG A 401 0.64 26.11 4.58
CA ARG A 401 -0.15 26.09 3.35
C ARG A 401 0.35 27.21 2.44
N ILE A 402 0.54 26.91 1.16
CA ILE A 402 0.76 27.95 0.13
C ILE A 402 -0.61 28.34 -0.45
N ASP A 403 -0.92 29.62 -0.56
CA ASP A 403 -2.22 30.07 -1.07
C ASP A 403 -2.41 29.72 -2.56
N ALA A 404 -3.66 29.45 -2.97
CA ALA A 404 -3.98 29.07 -4.35
C ALA A 404 -3.54 30.10 -5.40
N SER A 405 -3.51 31.38 -5.04
CA SER A 405 -3.09 32.50 -5.87
C SER A 405 -1.59 32.81 -5.80
N ALA A 406 -0.82 32.06 -4.99
CA ALA A 406 0.60 32.28 -4.82
C ALA A 406 1.40 32.00 -6.10
N GLY A 407 2.62 32.54 -6.18
CA GLY A 407 3.60 32.21 -7.20
C GLY A 407 4.20 30.83 -7.01
N ASN A 408 5.38 30.62 -7.59
CA ASN A 408 6.06 29.32 -7.59
C ASN A 408 7.36 29.32 -6.79
N ASP A 409 7.70 30.44 -6.16
CA ASP A 409 8.94 30.58 -5.41
C ASP A 409 8.65 31.33 -4.12
N HIS A 410 8.66 30.61 -2.99
CA HIS A 410 8.25 31.15 -1.70
C HIS A 410 9.15 30.65 -0.56
N HIS A 411 9.74 31.61 0.15
CA HIS A 411 10.50 31.45 1.37
C HIS A 411 9.58 31.25 2.56
N ILE A 412 9.59 30.06 3.18
CA ILE A 412 8.67 29.74 4.28
C ILE A 412 9.25 30.26 5.59
N LEU A 413 10.42 29.73 5.99
CA LEU A 413 11.13 30.10 7.19
C LEU A 413 12.58 29.61 7.16
N GLY A 414 13.44 30.30 7.91
CA GLY A 414 14.84 29.94 8.02
C GLY A 414 15.71 31.12 8.39
N LYS A 415 17.02 30.90 8.33
CA LYS A 415 18.05 31.88 8.64
C LYS A 415 19.11 31.81 7.55
N ASP A 416 19.19 32.83 6.72
CA ASP A 416 20.13 32.91 5.61
C ASP A 416 20.49 34.38 5.36
N ASN A 417 21.72 34.65 4.90
CA ASN A 417 22.23 36.00 4.64
C ASN A 417 22.49 36.27 3.16
N TYR A 418 21.85 35.51 2.26
CA TYR A 418 21.94 35.74 0.83
C TYR A 418 21.48 37.15 0.47
N SER A 419 22.40 37.88 -0.15
CA SER A 419 22.26 39.27 -0.58
C SER A 419 22.64 39.45 -2.06
N GLY A 420 22.68 38.34 -2.82
CA GLY A 420 23.21 38.34 -4.19
C GLY A 420 24.74 38.35 -4.28
N THR A 421 25.45 38.24 -3.15
CA THR A 421 26.92 38.21 -3.08
C THR A 421 27.48 36.79 -3.13
N ALA A 422 28.80 36.66 -3.28
CA ALA A 422 29.49 35.38 -3.41
C ALA A 422 29.68 34.61 -2.09
N SER A 423 29.38 35.22 -0.93
CA SER A 423 29.48 34.57 0.38
C SER A 423 28.16 34.58 1.12
N TYR A 424 27.63 33.40 1.42
CA TYR A 424 26.39 33.24 2.19
C TYR A 424 26.32 31.88 2.88
N SER A 425 25.69 31.85 4.05
CA SER A 425 25.49 30.65 4.83
C SER A 425 24.12 30.67 5.48
N GLY A 426 23.57 29.50 5.76
CA GLY A 426 22.27 29.41 6.40
C GLY A 426 21.58 28.07 6.24
N TYR A 427 20.33 28.07 6.66
CA TYR A 427 19.41 26.95 6.52
C TYR A 427 17.98 27.45 6.33
N PHE A 428 17.19 26.73 5.53
CA PHE A 428 15.84 27.19 5.22
C PHE A 428 14.91 26.16 4.59
N PHE A 429 13.62 26.49 4.68
CA PHE A 429 12.55 25.91 3.85
C PHE A 429 12.10 26.88 2.77
N GLN A 430 12.00 26.37 1.53
CA GLN A 430 11.53 27.11 0.37
C GLN A 430 10.62 26.22 -0.48
N GLN A 431 9.51 26.75 -0.96
CA GLN A 431 8.83 26.17 -2.10
C GLN A 431 9.56 26.61 -3.37
N TYR A 432 9.98 25.66 -4.20
CA TYR A 432 10.56 25.92 -5.52
C TYR A 432 9.75 25.14 -6.56
N SER A 433 9.05 25.87 -7.44
CA SER A 433 8.02 25.29 -8.32
C SER A 433 6.94 24.56 -7.52
N ASP A 434 6.77 23.27 -7.76
CA ASP A 434 5.87 22.33 -7.13
C ASP A 434 6.61 21.41 -6.14
N ARG A 435 7.83 21.78 -5.74
CA ARG A 435 8.68 21.02 -4.81
C ARG A 435 8.84 21.79 -3.50
N LEU A 436 9.11 21.04 -2.42
CA LEU A 436 9.60 21.61 -1.18
C LEU A 436 11.12 21.37 -1.10
N LYS A 437 11.84 22.43 -0.78
CA LYS A 437 13.29 22.43 -0.57
C LYS A 437 13.61 22.64 0.90
N PHE A 438 14.48 21.80 1.44
CA PHE A 438 15.18 22.06 2.70
C PHE A 438 16.68 22.14 2.42
N CYS A 439 17.30 23.23 2.85
CA CYS A 439 18.68 23.54 2.52
C CYS A 439 19.50 23.78 3.78
N THR A 440 20.74 23.27 3.80
CA THR A 440 21.83 23.78 4.63
C THR A 440 22.99 24.19 3.72
N ARG A 441 23.58 25.37 3.94
CA ARG A 441 24.63 25.86 3.04
C ARG A 441 25.66 26.72 3.73
N ARG A 442 26.88 26.65 3.20
CA ARG A 442 27.95 27.62 3.41
C ARG A 442 28.73 27.75 2.11
N VAL A 443 28.57 28.89 1.47
CA VAL A 443 29.17 29.23 0.17
C VAL A 443 30.08 30.43 0.36
N GLU A 444 31.27 30.37 -0.22
CA GLU A 444 32.28 31.42 -0.26
C GLU A 444 32.77 31.57 -1.73
N PRO A 445 33.39 32.69 -2.14
CA PRO A 445 33.85 32.86 -3.52
C PRO A 445 34.80 31.73 -3.95
N GLY A 446 34.33 30.89 -4.89
CA GLY A 446 35.08 29.75 -5.42
C GLY A 446 35.20 28.53 -4.49
N LYS A 447 34.51 28.50 -3.34
CA LYS A 447 34.52 27.40 -2.35
C LYS A 447 33.17 27.21 -1.65
N GLY A 448 32.93 26.04 -1.07
CA GLY A 448 31.75 25.79 -0.24
C GLY A 448 30.72 24.84 -0.85
N HIS A 449 29.76 24.46 -0.02
CA HIS A 449 28.81 23.37 -0.28
C HIS A 449 27.39 23.79 0.12
N SER A 450 26.43 23.49 -0.76
CA SER A 450 24.99 23.57 -0.47
C SER A 450 24.43 22.15 -0.50
N VAL A 451 23.74 21.76 0.56
CA VAL A 451 22.97 20.52 0.59
C VAL A 451 21.51 20.88 0.41
N ASP A 452 21.07 20.75 -0.83
CA ASP A 452 19.70 21.01 -1.24
C ASP A 452 18.96 19.67 -1.30
N LEU A 453 18.00 19.48 -0.41
CA LEU A 453 17.04 18.37 -0.49
C LEU A 453 15.75 18.87 -1.09
N GLU A 454 15.37 18.29 -2.22
CA GLU A 454 14.11 18.60 -2.90
C GLU A 454 13.21 17.37 -2.91
N THR A 455 11.92 17.59 -2.72
CA THR A 455 10.93 16.52 -2.94
C THR A 455 10.72 16.26 -4.42
N GLU A 456 10.16 15.10 -4.77
CA GLU A 456 9.42 14.97 -6.04
C GLU A 456 8.29 16.02 -6.11
N PRO A 457 7.75 16.35 -7.30
CA PRO A 457 6.61 17.26 -7.44
C PRO A 457 5.48 16.87 -6.48
N PHE A 458 5.17 17.76 -5.54
CA PHE A 458 4.37 17.43 -4.36
C PHE A 458 3.45 18.57 -3.89
N ILE A 459 3.92 19.83 -3.97
CA ILE A 459 3.16 20.98 -3.48
C ILE A 459 1.98 21.29 -4.42
N ARG A 460 0.78 21.22 -3.86
CA ARG A 460 -0.49 21.65 -4.44
C ARG A 460 -0.95 22.87 -3.66
N LYS A 461 -1.04 24.00 -4.34
CA LYS A 461 -1.48 25.26 -3.71
C LYS A 461 -2.89 25.10 -3.13
N GLY A 462 -3.12 25.69 -1.96
CA GLY A 462 -4.34 25.56 -1.16
C GLY A 462 -4.36 24.38 -0.19
N GLN A 463 -3.40 23.45 -0.26
CA GLN A 463 -3.32 22.30 0.64
C GLN A 463 -2.35 22.55 1.81
N TRP A 464 -2.71 22.01 2.99
CA TRP A 464 -1.87 22.02 4.19
C TRP A 464 -0.85 20.88 4.17
N TYR A 465 0.38 21.17 4.60
CA TYR A 465 1.52 20.26 4.60
C TYR A 465 2.26 20.29 5.93
N ARG A 466 2.71 19.11 6.37
CA ARG A 466 3.61 18.94 7.52
C ARG A 466 5.00 18.63 6.99
N ALA A 467 5.99 19.46 7.27
CA ALA A 467 7.36 19.22 6.83
C ALA A 467 8.33 19.25 8.01
N THR A 468 9.28 18.31 8.03
CA THR A 468 10.36 18.29 9.01
C THR A 468 11.71 18.13 8.34
N GLY A 469 12.61 19.07 8.62
CA GLY A 469 14.00 19.07 8.18
C GLY A 469 14.86 18.69 9.36
N VAL A 470 15.73 17.70 9.19
CA VAL A 470 16.61 17.18 10.23
C VAL A 470 18.05 17.25 9.76
N ARG A 471 18.94 17.79 10.59
CA ARG A 471 20.39 17.65 10.41
C ARG A 471 20.94 16.83 11.57
N HIS A 472 21.54 15.69 11.23
CA HIS A 472 22.15 14.78 12.20
C HIS A 472 23.56 14.38 11.74
N SER A 473 24.57 14.76 12.51
CA SER A 473 25.98 14.44 12.25
C SER A 473 26.40 14.78 10.81
N GLY A 474 25.99 15.96 10.33
CA GLY A 474 26.24 16.43 8.96
C GLY A 474 25.41 15.75 7.88
N THR A 475 24.44 14.90 8.22
CA THR A 475 23.48 14.33 7.26
C THR A 475 22.17 15.09 7.35
N VAL A 476 21.72 15.63 6.21
CA VAL A 476 20.46 16.36 6.10
C VAL A 476 19.38 15.39 5.60
N SER A 477 18.18 15.47 6.19
CA SER A 477 17.00 14.68 5.80
C SER A 477 15.76 15.57 5.74
N LEU A 478 14.82 15.25 4.85
CA LEU A 478 13.55 15.97 4.68
C LEU A 478 12.38 14.98 4.68
N TYR A 479 11.44 15.19 5.61
CA TYR A 479 10.21 14.42 5.76
C TYR A 479 9.02 15.32 5.43
N VAL A 480 8.07 14.82 4.63
CA VAL A 480 6.85 15.58 4.29
C VAL A 480 5.61 14.69 4.37
N ASP A 481 4.63 15.10 5.18
CA ASP A 481 3.44 14.32 5.55
C ASP A 481 3.78 12.90 6.04
N ASP A 482 3.19 11.86 5.45
CA ASP A 482 3.27 10.48 5.95
C ASP A 482 4.27 9.62 5.12
N ALA A 483 5.09 10.25 4.29
CA ALA A 483 6.08 9.60 3.43
C ALA A 483 7.46 10.26 3.52
N GLU A 484 8.50 9.43 3.47
CA GLU A 484 9.89 9.89 3.30
C GLU A 484 10.07 10.44 1.87
N SER A 485 10.82 11.54 1.71
CA SER A 485 11.12 12.10 0.39
C SER A 485 11.91 11.08 -0.45
N ALA A 486 11.75 11.13 -1.78
CA ALA A 486 12.47 10.24 -2.71
C ALA A 486 14.01 10.45 -2.69
N ASP A 487 14.46 11.64 -2.31
CA ASP A 487 15.88 11.97 -2.05
C ASP A 487 16.15 11.79 -0.54
N VAL A 488 16.47 10.54 -0.18
CA VAL A 488 16.36 9.96 1.18
C VAL A 488 17.21 10.65 2.25
N SER A 489 18.34 11.25 1.88
CA SER A 489 19.18 12.10 2.74
C SER A 489 20.44 12.44 1.96
N ARG A 490 21.08 13.56 2.29
CA ARG A 490 22.39 13.93 1.72
C ARG A 490 23.36 14.29 2.82
N ARG A 491 24.57 13.79 2.70
CA ARG A 491 25.66 14.09 3.64
C ARG A 491 26.38 15.35 3.18
N GLU A 492 26.60 16.26 4.12
CA GLU A 492 27.49 17.40 3.94
C GLU A 492 28.93 16.89 3.76
N PRO A 493 29.71 17.42 2.80
CA PRO A 493 31.05 16.91 2.49
C PRO A 493 32.03 17.03 3.66
N GLU A 494 31.83 18.06 4.49
CA GLU A 494 32.53 18.36 5.72
C GLU A 494 31.58 19.08 6.69
N PRO A 495 31.85 19.12 8.01
CA PRO A 495 31.03 19.86 8.95
C PRO A 495 30.98 21.36 8.59
N ILE A 496 29.86 21.80 8.02
CA ILE A 496 29.67 23.22 7.66
C ILE A 496 29.11 23.99 8.85
N ASP A 497 29.72 25.13 9.18
CA ASP A 497 29.13 26.09 10.12
C ASP A 497 28.14 27.00 9.37
N ILE A 498 26.85 26.78 9.64
CA ILE A 498 25.71 27.48 9.02
C ILE A 498 25.32 28.78 9.74
N ASN A 499 26.10 29.22 10.75
CA ASN A 499 25.83 30.48 11.43
C ASN A 499 26.12 31.69 10.54
N ASN A 500 25.36 32.76 10.78
CA ASN A 500 25.50 34.07 10.15
C ASN A 500 24.93 35.16 11.06
N ALA A 501 25.11 36.43 10.69
CA ALA A 501 24.58 37.57 11.44
C ALA A 501 23.10 37.91 11.13
N ALA A 502 22.50 37.29 10.12
CA ALA A 502 21.10 37.55 9.74
C ALA A 502 20.13 36.99 10.80
N GLY A 503 18.97 37.61 10.98
CA GLY A 503 17.94 37.06 11.85
C GLY A 503 17.32 35.80 11.26
N PHE A 504 16.75 34.94 12.10
CA PHE A 504 15.80 33.93 11.62
C PHE A 504 14.52 34.67 11.24
N LYS A 505 14.02 34.39 10.05
CA LYS A 505 12.84 35.03 9.48
C LYS A 505 11.75 34.00 9.14
N ILE A 506 10.50 34.44 9.24
CA ILE A 506 9.31 33.71 8.77
C ILE A 506 8.61 34.62 7.78
N GLY A 507 8.27 34.09 6.60
CA GLY A 507 7.56 34.80 5.54
C GLY A 507 8.46 35.41 4.46
N ASP A 508 9.76 35.58 4.70
CA ASP A 508 10.79 35.75 3.68
C ASP A 508 12.15 35.61 4.37
N MET A 509 13.16 35.07 3.71
CA MET A 509 14.50 34.88 4.26
C MET A 509 15.53 35.76 3.59
N ASP A 510 15.25 36.23 2.38
CA ASP A 510 16.16 37.07 1.61
C ASP A 510 16.11 38.53 2.10
N GLU A 511 17.13 39.30 1.76
CA GLU A 511 17.15 40.75 2.01
C GLU A 511 16.37 41.54 0.94
N SER A 512 16.12 40.96 -0.23
CA SER A 512 15.53 41.65 -1.40
C SER A 512 14.01 41.49 -1.57
N LEU A 513 13.32 40.82 -0.62
CA LEU A 513 11.88 40.52 -0.66
C LEU A 513 11.40 39.76 -1.92
N SER A 514 12.31 39.11 -2.64
CA SER A 514 12.07 38.47 -3.94
C SER A 514 11.25 37.17 -3.85
N GLY A 515 11.18 36.56 -2.66
CA GLY A 515 10.58 35.24 -2.43
C GLY A 515 9.52 35.25 -1.33
N SER A 516 8.90 36.38 -1.02
CA SER A 516 7.99 36.48 0.13
C SER A 516 6.84 35.46 0.07
N LEU A 517 6.56 34.81 1.20
CA LEU A 517 5.50 33.83 1.37
C LEU A 517 4.12 34.45 1.11
N ASN A 518 3.37 33.83 0.22
CA ASN A 518 1.93 34.01 0.11
C ASN A 518 1.24 32.71 0.57
N GLY A 519 0.87 32.64 1.84
CA GLY A 519 0.42 31.41 2.48
C GLY A 519 0.23 31.54 3.99
N SER A 520 -0.10 30.45 4.66
CA SER A 520 -0.40 30.42 6.09
C SER A 520 0.46 29.41 6.83
N ILE A 521 0.87 29.74 8.06
CA ILE A 521 1.60 28.85 8.97
C ILE A 521 0.81 28.71 10.26
N ALA A 522 0.53 27.47 10.67
CA ALA A 522 -0.27 27.18 11.87
C ALA A 522 0.60 26.88 13.10
N GLU A 523 1.67 26.09 12.91
CA GLU A 523 2.60 25.79 14.00
C GLU A 523 4.03 25.57 13.49
N VAL A 524 5.02 26.07 14.24
CA VAL A 524 6.46 25.86 14.01
C VAL A 524 7.08 25.29 15.29
N LEU A 525 7.83 24.21 15.15
CA LEU A 525 8.61 23.58 16.22
C LEU A 525 10.08 23.56 15.80
N VAL A 526 10.96 24.09 16.64
CA VAL A 526 12.41 24.04 16.44
C VAL A 526 13.04 23.30 17.61
N PHE A 527 13.93 22.37 17.31
CA PHE A 527 14.63 21.52 18.26
C PHE A 527 16.13 21.76 18.15
N ASP A 528 16.85 21.83 19.28
CA ASP A 528 18.32 21.93 19.33
C ASP A 528 19.03 20.57 19.24
N ARG A 529 18.32 19.57 18.70
CA ARG A 529 18.86 18.25 18.36
C ARG A 529 18.22 17.67 17.12
N ALA A 530 18.83 16.61 16.59
CA ALA A 530 18.22 15.76 15.58
C ALA A 530 17.05 14.95 16.17
N LEU A 531 15.90 14.95 15.49
CA LEU A 531 14.80 14.04 15.75
C LEU A 531 15.02 12.71 15.01
N THR A 532 14.65 11.61 15.66
CA THR A 532 14.55 10.30 15.00
C THR A 532 13.36 10.25 14.05
N SER A 533 13.37 9.33 13.07
CA SER A 533 12.24 9.15 12.14
C SER A 533 10.92 8.83 12.86
N ASP A 534 10.96 8.12 13.98
CA ASP A 534 9.79 7.85 14.82
C ASP A 534 9.28 9.11 15.53
N GLU A 535 10.17 9.96 16.06
CA GLU A 535 9.79 11.24 16.66
C GLU A 535 9.18 12.19 15.62
N VAL A 536 9.74 12.23 14.41
CA VAL A 536 9.17 12.99 13.28
C VAL A 536 7.77 12.50 12.96
N ARG A 537 7.57 11.18 12.86
CA ARG A 537 6.24 10.58 12.61
C ARG A 537 5.24 10.95 13.70
N VAL A 538 5.62 10.85 14.97
CA VAL A 538 4.76 11.24 16.11
C VAL A 538 4.42 12.74 16.06
N GLY A 539 5.38 13.60 15.71
CA GLY A 539 5.15 15.04 15.53
C GLY A 539 4.19 15.36 14.38
N HIS A 540 4.33 14.68 13.25
CA HIS A 540 3.41 14.81 12.13
C HIS A 540 2.00 14.31 12.49
N ASP A 541 1.88 13.21 13.25
CA ASP A 541 0.60 12.72 13.77
C ASP A 541 -0.06 13.73 14.72
N TYR A 542 0.72 14.37 15.60
CA TYR A 542 0.25 15.44 16.49
C TYR A 542 -0.34 16.61 15.69
N LEU A 543 0.42 17.16 14.73
CA LEU A 543 -0.03 18.29 13.90
C LEU A 543 -1.25 17.91 13.05
N ARG A 544 -1.26 16.70 12.50
CA ARG A 544 -2.39 16.17 11.75
C ARG A 544 -3.64 16.14 12.63
N GLN A 545 -3.57 15.58 13.83
CA GLN A 545 -4.72 15.51 14.73
C GLN A 545 -5.21 16.87 15.21
N LYS A 546 -4.28 17.78 15.50
CA LYS A 546 -4.60 19.10 16.04
C LYS A 546 -5.25 20.01 15.01
N TYR A 547 -4.76 20.03 13.77
CA TYR A 547 -5.15 21.03 12.76
C TYR A 547 -5.85 20.47 11.53
N LEU A 548 -5.48 19.26 11.09
CA LEU A 548 -5.77 18.78 9.74
C LEU A 548 -6.75 17.61 9.68
N LEU A 549 -6.98 16.90 10.79
CA LEU A 549 -8.00 15.87 10.90
C LEU A 549 -9.36 16.52 10.72
N ASP A 550 -9.73 16.70 9.47
CA ASP A 550 -11.06 17.06 9.08
C ASP A 550 -11.99 15.91 9.49
N ASP A 551 -13.03 16.21 10.27
CA ASP A 551 -14.15 15.29 10.50
C ASP A 551 -14.97 15.04 9.20
N ALA A 552 -14.42 15.43 8.04
CA ALA A 552 -14.87 15.07 6.69
C ALA A 552 -14.74 13.57 6.38
N VAL A 553 -14.03 12.80 7.19
CA VAL A 553 -14.15 11.34 7.11
C VAL A 553 -15.47 10.95 7.75
N ASN A 554 -16.48 10.69 6.91
CA ASN A 554 -17.79 10.22 7.34
C ASN A 554 -17.63 9.00 8.27
N PRO A 555 -18.01 9.08 9.57
CA PRO A 555 -17.84 7.98 10.50
C PRO A 555 -18.49 6.67 10.03
N LEU A 556 -19.56 6.79 9.23
CA LEU A 556 -20.20 5.64 8.60
C LEU A 556 -19.31 4.99 7.54
N GLU A 557 -18.61 5.77 6.72
CA GLU A 557 -17.70 5.21 5.71
C GLU A 557 -16.55 4.44 6.35
N MET A 558 -16.02 4.93 7.47
CA MET A 558 -14.98 4.21 8.24
C MET A 558 -15.54 2.93 8.86
N ALA A 559 -16.72 3.00 9.47
CA ALA A 559 -17.39 1.82 10.01
C ALA A 559 -17.69 0.77 8.93
N LEU A 560 -18.06 1.22 7.73
CA LEU A 560 -18.27 0.35 6.57
C LEU A 560 -16.96 -0.23 6.05
N ALA A 561 -15.86 0.51 6.06
CA ALA A 561 -14.54 0.00 5.70
C ALA A 561 -14.10 -1.11 6.68
N ASP A 562 -14.27 -0.90 7.99
CA ASP A 562 -13.99 -1.93 9.01
C ASP A 562 -14.88 -3.17 8.81
N PHE A 563 -16.15 -2.96 8.49
CA PHE A 563 -17.08 -4.07 8.21
C PHE A 563 -16.68 -4.84 6.95
N CYS A 564 -16.29 -4.14 5.88
CA CYS A 564 -15.76 -4.77 4.66
C CYS A 564 -14.48 -5.56 4.95
N GLN A 565 -13.60 -5.04 5.80
CA GLN A 565 -12.40 -5.75 6.22
C GLN A 565 -12.75 -7.01 7.04
N ALA A 566 -13.73 -6.92 7.94
CA ALA A 566 -14.21 -8.06 8.70
C ALA A 566 -14.73 -9.17 7.77
N LEU A 567 -15.47 -8.80 6.70
CA LEU A 567 -15.90 -9.76 5.67
C LEU A 567 -14.72 -10.44 4.97
N PHE A 568 -13.68 -9.68 4.61
CA PHE A 568 -12.46 -10.26 4.01
C PHE A 568 -11.70 -11.21 4.94
N CYS A 569 -11.88 -11.08 6.25
CA CYS A 569 -11.26 -11.94 7.26
C CYS A 569 -12.10 -13.19 7.59
N LEU A 570 -13.31 -13.34 7.04
CA LEU A 570 -14.10 -14.54 7.24
C LEU A 570 -13.50 -15.72 6.48
N ASN A 571 -13.57 -16.92 7.08
CA ASN A 571 -13.18 -18.14 6.39
C ASN A 571 -13.97 -18.30 5.08
N GLU A 572 -15.25 -17.94 5.05
CA GLU A 572 -16.07 -18.01 3.84
C GLU A 572 -15.57 -17.13 2.68
N PHE A 573 -14.78 -16.10 2.96
CA PHE A 573 -14.15 -15.30 1.90
C PHE A 573 -12.96 -16.02 1.25
N ILE A 574 -12.28 -16.88 2.01
CA ILE A 574 -11.05 -17.57 1.61
C ILE A 574 -11.32 -19.01 1.19
N TYR A 575 -12.41 -19.62 1.67
CA TYR A 575 -12.76 -21.01 1.41
C TYR A 575 -14.02 -21.07 0.56
N VAL A 576 -14.03 -21.96 -0.43
CA VAL A 576 -15.18 -22.22 -1.29
C VAL A 576 -15.72 -23.60 -0.98
N GLU A 577 -17.04 -23.72 -0.93
CA GLU A 577 -17.72 -25.02 -0.88
C GLU A 577 -17.49 -25.85 -2.14
#